data_AF-X1V243-F1
#
_entry.id   AF-X1V243-F1
#
_cell.length_a   1.000
_cell.length_b   1.000
_cell.length_c   1.000
_cell.angle_alpha   90.00
_cell.angle_beta   90.00
_cell.angle_gamma   90.00
#
_symmetry.space_group_name_H-M   'P 1'
#
loop_
_entity.id
_entity.type
_entity.pdbx_description
1 polymer ?
#
loop_
_entity_poly.entity_id
_entity_poly.type
_entity_poly.pdbx_seq_one_letter_code
_entity_poly.pdbx_strand_id
1 'polypeptide(L)'
;MARYPSSLYGRRRGRPLRRTYIISGLLIIAVVVAFIYRPSGKNKDETGPEKEPNSPVVFIPPSPPPPEPNLSEITLAPTAESNPEVTELITETMALINAKPARIIEARNRLNDMLPMPMSERQRAFVKNRLSELADKWLFSKTVYPQDSLCSSYRVKRGEILSTIGKQYKV
;
A
#
# COMPACT_ATOMS: atom_id res chain seq x y z
N MET A 1 -41.99 69.65 -1.58
CA MET A 1 -40.81 68.88 -2.04
C MET A 1 -41.28 67.53 -2.58
N ALA A 2 -40.50 66.96 -3.49
CA ALA A 2 -40.91 66.08 -4.60
C ALA A 2 -41.46 64.68 -4.26
N ARG A 3 -42.20 64.15 -5.25
CA ARG A 3 -42.78 62.79 -5.39
C ARG A 3 -41.71 61.75 -5.74
N TYR A 4 -41.87 60.51 -5.25
CA TYR A 4 -42.08 59.24 -6.01
C TYR A 4 -41.59 58.00 -5.23
N PRO A 5 -42.45 56.98 -5.09
CA PRO A 5 -42.07 55.58 -4.87
C PRO A 5 -42.18 54.79 -6.18
N SER A 6 -41.16 54.04 -6.60
CA SER A 6 -41.27 52.86 -7.49
C SER A 6 -39.91 52.41 -8.06
N SER A 7 -39.57 51.13 -7.88
CA SER A 7 -39.19 50.15 -8.93
C SER A 7 -38.30 49.07 -8.29
N LEU A 8 -38.74 47.83 -8.08
CA LEU A 8 -39.08 46.77 -9.04
C LEU A 8 -37.86 45.95 -9.52
N TYR A 9 -37.93 44.65 -9.21
CA TYR A 9 -37.31 43.49 -9.88
C TYR A 9 -35.78 43.32 -9.90
N GLY A 10 -35.33 42.42 -9.02
CA GLY A 10 -34.04 41.70 -9.12
C GLY A 10 -34.21 40.18 -8.97
N ARG A 11 -35.21 39.58 -9.64
CA ARG A 11 -35.38 38.12 -9.72
C ARG A 11 -34.29 37.53 -10.62
N ARG A 12 -33.17 37.04 -10.07
CA ARG A 12 -32.27 36.12 -10.78
C ARG A 12 -31.91 34.89 -9.94
N ARG A 13 -32.78 33.89 -10.08
CA ARG A 13 -32.48 32.46 -10.21
C ARG A 13 -31.28 31.96 -9.40
N GLY A 14 -31.54 31.62 -8.13
CA GLY A 14 -30.84 30.52 -7.48
C GLY A 14 -31.13 29.23 -8.24
N ARG A 15 -30.35 28.95 -9.29
CA ARG A 15 -30.33 27.63 -9.91
C ARG A 15 -29.70 26.69 -8.89
N PRO A 16 -30.38 25.59 -8.51
CA PRO A 16 -29.92 24.75 -7.42
C PRO A 16 -28.63 24.07 -7.86
N LEU A 17 -27.60 24.12 -7.01
CA LEU A 17 -26.34 23.37 -7.18
C LEU A 17 -26.57 21.89 -7.54
N ARG A 18 -27.75 21.34 -7.27
CA ARG A 18 -28.17 20.01 -7.71
C ARG A 18 -28.10 19.79 -9.23
N ARG A 19 -28.37 20.79 -10.07
CA ARG A 19 -28.27 20.63 -11.54
C ARG A 19 -26.83 20.55 -12.05
N THR A 20 -25.89 21.25 -11.41
CA THR A 20 -24.47 21.16 -11.79
C THR A 20 -23.89 19.79 -11.44
N TYR A 21 -24.32 19.19 -10.32
CA TYR A 21 -23.93 17.81 -9.96
C TYR A 21 -24.47 16.75 -10.92
N ILE A 22 -25.70 16.92 -11.43
CA ILE A 22 -26.28 16.00 -12.42
C ILE A 22 -25.49 16.08 -13.73
N ILE A 23 -25.17 17.29 -14.20
CA ILE A 23 -24.40 17.48 -15.43
C ILE A 23 -22.97 16.95 -15.28
N SER A 24 -22.31 17.20 -14.14
CA SER A 24 -20.96 16.66 -13.88
C SER A 24 -20.96 15.14 -13.80
N GLY A 25 -21.99 14.54 -13.17
CA GLY A 25 -22.14 13.09 -13.11
C GLY A 25 -22.30 12.47 -14.51
N LEU A 26 -23.13 13.06 -15.36
CA LEU A 26 -23.31 12.60 -16.74
C LEU A 26 -22.03 12.72 -17.58
N LEU A 27 -21.25 13.79 -17.38
CA LEU A 27 -19.96 13.97 -18.05
C LEU A 27 -18.95 12.88 -17.66
N ILE A 28 -18.87 12.53 -16.37
CA ILE A 28 -17.97 11.46 -15.90
C ILE A 28 -18.40 10.11 -16.49
N ILE A 29 -19.70 9.81 -16.50
CA ILE A 29 -20.23 8.57 -17.09
C ILE A 29 -19.90 8.52 -18.59
N ALA A 30 -20.07 9.62 -19.32
CA ALA A 30 -19.73 9.68 -20.74
C ALA A 30 -18.24 9.43 -21.01
N VAL A 31 -17.34 9.95 -20.18
CA VAL A 31 -15.88 9.68 -20.29
C VAL A 31 -15.56 8.21 -20.02
N VAL A 32 -16.18 7.60 -19.01
CA VAL A 32 -16.00 6.17 -18.69
C VAL A 32 -16.50 5.30 -19.85
N VAL A 33 -17.68 5.60 -20.39
CA VAL A 33 -18.23 4.91 -21.57
C VAL A 33 -17.30 5.09 -22.76
N ALA A 34 -16.82 6.31 -23.02
CA ALA A 34 -15.86 6.56 -24.11
C ALA A 34 -14.55 5.77 -23.93
N PHE A 35 -14.09 5.54 -22.69
CA PHE A 35 -12.89 4.74 -22.41
C PHE A 35 -13.13 3.24 -22.62
N ILE A 36 -14.29 2.73 -22.23
CA ILE A 36 -14.70 1.32 -22.42
C ILE A 36 -14.90 1.01 -23.90
N TYR A 37 -15.55 1.92 -24.63
CA TYR A 37 -15.83 1.76 -26.05
C TYR A 37 -14.73 2.34 -26.95
N ARG A 38 -13.58 2.78 -26.40
CA ARG A 38 -12.44 3.23 -27.20
C ARG A 38 -11.86 2.02 -27.94
N PRO A 39 -12.00 1.93 -29.28
CA PRO A 39 -11.46 0.81 -30.01
C PRO A 39 -9.93 0.88 -29.93
N SER A 40 -9.36 -0.10 -29.24
CA SER A 40 -7.92 -0.28 -29.07
C SER A 40 -7.31 -0.62 -30.43
N GLY A 41 -6.81 0.41 -31.12
CA GLY A 41 -5.99 0.27 -32.31
C GLY A 41 -4.65 -0.35 -31.94
N LYS A 42 -4.48 -1.62 -32.30
CA LYS A 42 -3.25 -2.41 -32.20
C LYS A 42 -2.19 -1.89 -33.18
N ASN A 43 -0.93 -1.85 -32.72
CA ASN A 43 0.31 -2.17 -33.46
C ASN A 43 1.27 -2.75 -32.38
N LYS A 44 1.64 -4.04 -32.36
CA LYS A 44 2.59 -4.80 -33.23
C LYS A 44 3.93 -4.08 -33.39
N ASP A 45 5.13 -4.65 -33.25
CA ASP A 45 5.73 -5.92 -32.80
C ASP A 45 7.26 -5.63 -32.76
N GLU A 46 8.06 -6.46 -32.05
CA GLU A 46 9.47 -6.83 -32.41
C GLU A 46 10.58 -5.73 -32.34
N THR A 47 11.87 -5.93 -32.03
CA THR A 47 12.81 -7.06 -32.11
C THR A 47 14.12 -6.65 -31.38
N GLY A 48 14.77 -7.57 -30.65
CA GLY A 48 16.15 -7.38 -30.11
C GLY A 48 17.21 -7.68 -31.18
N PRO A 49 18.43 -8.17 -30.86
CA PRO A 49 19.33 -8.00 -29.71
C PRO A 49 20.55 -7.13 -30.15
N GLU A 50 21.69 -7.15 -29.43
CA GLU A 50 23.06 -7.31 -30.03
C GLU A 50 24.22 -6.70 -29.18
N LYS A 51 25.10 -7.63 -28.77
CA LYS A 51 26.58 -7.57 -28.55
C LYS A 51 27.22 -6.86 -27.34
N GLU A 52 27.76 -7.72 -26.47
CA GLU A 52 29.06 -7.61 -25.77
C GLU A 52 30.22 -7.29 -26.76
N PRO A 53 31.28 -6.62 -26.28
CA PRO A 53 32.57 -7.31 -26.23
C PRO A 53 33.49 -6.94 -25.05
N ASN A 54 34.05 -8.00 -24.43
CA ASN A 54 35.44 -8.19 -23.98
C ASN A 54 36.22 -7.08 -23.23
N SER A 55 36.46 -7.32 -21.93
CA SER A 55 37.77 -7.40 -21.19
C SER A 55 38.79 -6.24 -21.26
N PRO A 56 39.51 -5.91 -20.15
CA PRO A 56 40.44 -6.87 -19.55
C PRO A 56 40.49 -6.95 -18.02
N VAL A 57 40.91 -8.15 -17.61
CA VAL A 57 41.37 -8.62 -16.29
C VAL A 57 42.30 -7.62 -15.60
N VAL A 58 41.95 -7.23 -14.36
CA VAL A 58 42.87 -6.61 -13.39
C VAL A 58 43.23 -7.65 -12.34
N PHE A 59 44.51 -7.99 -12.28
CA PHE A 59 45.12 -8.91 -11.31
C PHE A 59 45.28 -8.17 -9.96
N ILE A 60 44.68 -8.67 -8.88
CA ILE A 60 44.93 -8.19 -7.51
C ILE A 60 45.61 -9.34 -6.74
N PRO A 61 46.80 -9.15 -6.15
CA PRO A 61 47.49 -10.17 -5.37
C PRO A 61 46.77 -10.48 -4.03
N PRO A 62 46.87 -11.72 -3.50
CA PRO A 62 46.07 -12.19 -2.38
C PRO A 62 46.54 -11.62 -1.02
N SER A 63 45.63 -10.95 -0.30
CA SER A 63 45.79 -10.61 1.11
C SER A 63 45.33 -11.79 1.99
N PRO A 64 46.03 -12.13 3.09
CA PRO A 64 45.65 -13.23 3.98
C PRO A 64 44.33 -12.95 4.74
N PRO A 65 43.51 -13.98 5.01
CA PRO A 65 42.19 -13.81 5.63
C PRO A 65 42.31 -13.51 7.15
N PRO A 66 41.54 -12.54 7.68
CA PRO A 66 41.32 -12.38 9.13
C PRO A 66 40.40 -13.50 9.68
N PRO A 67 40.56 -13.90 10.96
CA PRO A 67 39.93 -15.09 11.53
C PRO A 67 38.40 -14.99 11.59
N GLU A 68 37.75 -16.10 11.21
CA GLU A 68 36.31 -16.31 11.24
C GLU A 68 35.71 -16.07 12.64
N PRO A 69 34.65 -15.26 12.77
CA PRO A 69 33.76 -15.40 13.91
C PRO A 69 32.98 -16.69 13.73
N ASN A 70 33.15 -17.62 14.68
CA ASN A 70 32.33 -18.81 14.83
C ASN A 70 30.85 -18.42 14.89
N LEU A 71 30.20 -18.41 13.73
CA LEU A 71 28.76 -18.36 13.61
C LEU A 71 28.36 -19.83 13.61
N SER A 72 28.00 -20.35 14.80
CA SER A 72 27.35 -21.64 14.91
C SER A 72 26.22 -21.68 13.90
N GLU A 73 26.46 -22.43 12.82
CA GLU A 73 25.51 -22.74 11.80
C GLU A 73 24.42 -23.55 12.49
N ILE A 74 23.35 -22.86 12.90
CA ILE A 74 22.09 -23.52 13.20
C ILE A 74 21.64 -24.06 11.85
N THR A 75 21.99 -25.31 11.58
CA THR A 75 21.44 -26.10 10.49
C THR A 75 19.93 -26.19 10.72
N LEU A 76 19.19 -25.20 10.22
CA LEU A 76 17.77 -25.33 9.98
C LEU A 76 17.65 -26.30 8.82
N ALA A 77 17.58 -27.59 9.15
CA ALA A 77 17.22 -28.62 8.19
C ALA A 77 15.92 -28.18 7.49
N PRO A 78 15.89 -28.10 6.15
CA PRO A 78 14.67 -27.81 5.43
C PRO A 78 13.80 -29.05 5.50
N THR A 79 13.03 -29.17 6.57
CA THR A 79 11.88 -30.06 6.61
C THR A 79 10.90 -29.49 5.58
N ALA A 80 10.92 -30.07 4.37
CA ALA A 80 10.03 -29.77 3.26
C ALA A 80 8.55 -30.11 3.56
N GLU A 81 8.26 -30.52 4.80
CA GLU A 81 6.95 -30.86 5.28
C GLU A 81 6.22 -29.61 5.77
N SER A 82 5.03 -29.39 5.23
CA SER A 82 4.14 -28.30 5.63
C SER A 82 3.75 -28.48 7.09
N ASN A 83 3.93 -27.46 7.93
CA ASN A 83 3.50 -27.53 9.33
C ASN A 83 1.96 -27.39 9.38
N PRO A 84 1.21 -28.40 9.89
CA PRO A 84 -0.25 -28.33 9.96
C PRO A 84 -0.73 -27.22 10.90
N GLU A 85 -0.04 -26.97 12.00
CA GLU A 85 -0.38 -25.91 12.98
C GLU A 85 -0.36 -24.52 12.31
N VAL A 86 0.69 -24.24 11.55
CA VAL A 86 0.81 -22.99 10.78
C VAL A 86 -0.29 -22.87 9.73
N THR A 87 -0.73 -23.99 9.16
CA THR A 87 -1.82 -24.00 8.19
C THR A 87 -3.15 -23.63 8.83
N GLU A 88 -3.46 -24.19 10.00
CA GLU A 88 -4.65 -23.83 10.78
C GLU A 88 -4.64 -22.35 11.17
N LEU A 89 -3.52 -21.86 11.68
CA LEU A 89 -3.35 -20.45 12.04
C LEU A 89 -3.53 -19.51 10.83
N ILE A 90 -3.02 -19.91 9.65
CA ILE A 90 -3.25 -19.19 8.40
C ILE A 90 -4.75 -19.14 8.10
N THR A 91 -5.46 -20.26 8.19
CA THR A 91 -6.92 -20.29 7.90
C THR A 91 -7.72 -19.41 8.86
N GLU A 92 -7.41 -19.47 10.16
CA GLU A 92 -8.04 -18.61 11.17
C GLU A 92 -7.78 -17.14 10.89
N THR A 93 -6.53 -16.80 10.54
CA THR A 93 -6.14 -15.42 10.24
C THR A 93 -6.82 -14.90 8.98
N MET A 94 -6.99 -15.75 7.95
CA MET A 94 -7.76 -15.40 6.76
C MET A 94 -9.23 -15.13 7.10
N ALA A 95 -9.81 -15.83 8.09
CA ALA A 95 -11.17 -15.54 8.56
C ALA A 95 -11.27 -14.14 9.19
N LEU A 96 -10.26 -13.70 9.96
CA LEU A 96 -10.19 -12.34 10.52
C LEU A 96 -10.10 -11.25 9.45
N ILE A 97 -9.35 -11.49 8.38
CA ILE A 97 -9.21 -10.57 7.25
C ILE A 97 -10.56 -10.42 6.50
N ASN A 98 -11.29 -11.53 6.35
CA ASN A 98 -12.54 -11.57 5.60
C ASN A 98 -13.78 -11.21 6.43
N ALA A 99 -13.63 -11.07 7.75
CA ALA A 99 -14.70 -10.66 8.65
C ALA A 99 -15.24 -9.25 8.32
N LYS A 100 -16.44 -8.94 8.84
CA LYS A 100 -17.08 -7.63 8.69
C LYS A 100 -17.48 -7.09 10.07
N PRO A 101 -16.80 -6.06 10.60
CA PRO A 101 -15.65 -5.35 10.02
C PRO A 101 -14.38 -6.23 10.01
N ALA A 102 -13.49 -5.97 9.04
CA ALA A 102 -12.23 -6.69 8.93
C ALA A 102 -11.30 -6.37 10.10
N ARG A 103 -10.70 -7.40 10.71
CA ARG A 103 -9.80 -7.25 11.87
C ARG A 103 -8.34 -7.23 11.44
N ILE A 104 -7.99 -6.22 10.63
CA ILE A 104 -6.70 -6.13 9.93
C ILE A 104 -5.50 -6.10 10.89
N ILE A 105 -5.59 -5.37 12.00
CA ILE A 105 -4.50 -5.26 12.99
C ILE A 105 -4.28 -6.58 13.74
N GLU A 106 -5.35 -7.28 14.10
CA GLU A 106 -5.26 -8.59 14.73
C GLU A 106 -4.63 -9.61 13.76
N ALA A 107 -5.09 -9.61 12.51
CA ALA A 107 -4.54 -10.47 11.46
C ALA A 107 -3.05 -10.21 11.20
N ARG A 108 -2.63 -8.94 11.15
CA ARG A 108 -1.21 -8.56 11.06
C ARG A 108 -0.38 -9.22 12.15
N ASN A 109 -0.79 -9.01 13.40
CA ASN A 109 -0.01 -9.42 14.54
C ASN A 109 0.14 -10.95 14.53
N ARG A 110 -0.94 -11.68 14.28
CA ARG A 110 -0.90 -13.14 14.13
C ARG A 110 0.03 -13.59 12.99
N LEU A 111 -0.03 -12.97 11.82
CA LEU A 111 0.89 -13.31 10.72
C LEU A 111 2.36 -13.02 11.06
N ASN A 112 2.64 -11.94 11.79
CA ASN A 112 4.00 -11.64 12.27
C ASN A 112 4.46 -12.67 13.31
N ASP A 113 3.58 -13.07 14.24
CA ASP A 113 3.86 -14.07 15.27
C ASP A 113 4.12 -15.47 14.68
N MET A 114 3.60 -15.75 13.47
CA MET A 114 3.89 -16.97 12.73
C MET A 114 5.29 -17.00 12.11
N LEU A 115 5.88 -15.87 11.71
CA LEU A 115 7.19 -15.85 11.02
C LEU A 115 8.35 -16.56 11.75
N PRO A 116 8.46 -16.54 13.09
CA PRO A 116 9.47 -17.32 13.81
C PRO A 116 9.16 -18.82 13.88
N MET A 117 7.93 -19.25 13.61
CA MET A 117 7.55 -20.67 13.67
C MET A 117 8.24 -21.49 12.57
N PRO A 118 8.56 -22.78 12.84
CA PRO A 118 9.04 -23.69 11.82
C PRO A 118 7.92 -23.96 10.81
N MET A 119 8.17 -23.65 9.55
CA MET A 119 7.22 -23.83 8.44
C MET A 119 7.97 -24.00 7.12
N SER A 120 7.29 -24.57 6.13
CA SER A 120 7.85 -24.71 4.77
C SER A 120 8.10 -23.34 4.13
N GLU A 121 9.03 -23.28 3.17
CA GLU A 121 9.30 -22.06 2.41
C GLU A 121 8.06 -21.50 1.72
N ARG A 122 7.19 -22.39 1.22
CA ARG A 122 5.91 -22.02 0.58
C ARG A 122 4.97 -21.32 1.56
N GLN A 123 4.82 -21.86 2.78
CA GLN A 123 4.02 -21.23 3.84
C GLN A 123 4.61 -19.88 4.24
N ARG A 124 5.93 -19.82 4.41
CA ARG A 124 6.63 -18.57 4.75
C ARG A 124 6.43 -17.50 3.68
N ALA A 125 6.56 -17.86 2.41
CA ALA A 125 6.31 -16.96 1.29
C ALA A 125 4.85 -16.49 1.27
N PHE A 126 3.90 -17.39 1.50
CA PHE A 126 2.48 -17.04 1.60
C PHE A 126 2.20 -16.04 2.72
N VAL A 127 2.72 -16.28 3.93
CA VAL A 127 2.56 -15.37 5.09
C VAL A 127 3.15 -14.00 4.78
N LYS A 128 4.36 -13.95 4.22
CA LYS A 128 5.01 -12.69 3.80
C LYS A 128 4.20 -11.94 2.74
N ASN A 129 3.67 -12.64 1.74
CA ASN A 129 2.84 -12.03 0.72
C ASN A 129 1.56 -11.43 1.33
N ARG A 130 0.91 -12.14 2.26
CA ARG A 130 -0.28 -11.62 2.97
C ARG A 130 0.04 -10.41 3.85
N LEU A 131 1.18 -10.41 4.55
CA LEU A 131 1.64 -9.25 5.29
C LEU A 131 1.86 -8.04 4.37
N SER A 132 2.47 -8.25 3.19
CA SER A 132 2.66 -7.19 2.19
C SER A 132 1.33 -6.62 1.70
N GLU A 133 0.37 -7.48 1.33
CA GLU A 133 -0.97 -7.04 0.90
C GLU A 133 -1.72 -6.27 1.99
N LEU A 134 -1.56 -6.67 3.26
CA LEU A 134 -2.17 -5.94 4.37
C LEU A 134 -1.47 -4.61 4.65
N ALA A 135 -0.17 -4.50 4.41
CA ALA A 135 0.58 -3.25 4.55
C ALA A 135 0.05 -2.17 3.60
N ASP A 136 -0.37 -2.53 2.38
CA ASP A 136 -1.02 -1.58 1.46
C ASP A 136 -2.36 -1.05 2.01
N LYS A 137 -3.06 -1.87 2.81
CA LYS A 137 -4.36 -1.52 3.41
C LYS A 137 -4.25 -0.79 4.74
N TRP A 138 -3.15 -0.97 5.49
CA TRP A 138 -2.93 -0.30 6.78
C TRP A 138 -1.85 0.77 6.70
N LEU A 139 -0.62 0.43 6.30
CA LEU A 139 0.58 1.23 6.51
C LEU A 139 0.69 2.36 5.50
N PHE A 140 0.45 2.00 4.25
CA PHE A 140 0.54 2.91 3.11
C PHE A 140 -0.83 3.51 2.76
N SER A 141 -1.83 3.25 3.59
CA SER A 141 -3.17 3.80 3.45
C SER A 141 -3.34 5.08 4.27
N LYS A 142 -4.39 5.86 3.97
CA LYS A 142 -4.82 6.99 4.82
C LYS A 142 -5.72 6.55 5.98
N THR A 143 -6.06 5.26 6.06
CA THR A 143 -6.97 4.71 7.05
C THR A 143 -6.23 4.45 8.35
N VAL A 144 -6.68 5.06 9.43
CA VAL A 144 -6.12 4.83 10.77
C VAL A 144 -6.99 3.82 11.51
N TYR A 145 -6.40 2.73 11.99
CA TYR A 145 -7.07 1.73 12.79
C TYR A 145 -6.90 2.06 14.27
N PRO A 146 -7.98 2.27 15.05
CA PRO A 146 -7.87 2.72 16.43
C PRO A 146 -7.24 1.67 17.37
N GLN A 147 -7.22 0.39 16.97
CA GLN A 147 -6.55 -0.67 17.72
C GLN A 147 -5.05 -0.77 17.41
N ASP A 148 -4.52 0.03 16.47
CA ASP A 148 -3.10 -0.03 16.13
C ASP A 148 -2.26 0.85 17.06
N SER A 149 -1.31 0.23 17.76
CA SER A 149 -0.35 0.94 18.61
C SER A 149 0.84 1.51 17.82
N LEU A 150 1.06 1.04 16.58
CA LEU A 150 2.21 1.43 15.77
C LEU A 150 1.92 2.65 14.88
N CYS A 151 0.65 2.96 14.64
CA CYS A 151 0.21 4.04 13.79
C CYS A 151 -0.71 4.96 14.56
N SER A 152 -0.43 6.27 14.53
CA SER A 152 -1.29 7.28 15.14
C SER A 152 -1.48 8.47 14.21
N SER A 153 -2.56 9.21 14.39
CA SER A 153 -2.79 10.47 13.67
C SER A 153 -2.38 11.65 14.53
N TYR A 154 -1.62 12.58 13.94
CA TYR A 154 -1.28 13.84 14.58
C TYR A 154 -1.92 15.02 13.84
N ARG A 155 -2.61 15.90 14.59
CA ARG A 155 -3.17 17.14 14.04
C ARG A 155 -2.19 18.28 14.29
N VAL A 156 -1.53 18.73 13.22
CA VAL A 156 -0.61 19.87 13.24
C VAL A 156 -1.35 21.13 13.70
N LYS A 157 -0.81 21.80 14.72
CA LYS A 157 -1.32 23.09 15.21
C LYS A 157 -0.63 24.25 14.50
N ARG A 158 -1.28 25.41 14.49
CA ARG A 158 -0.71 26.62 13.86
C ARG A 158 0.60 27.01 14.55
N GLY A 159 1.64 27.21 13.75
CA GLY A 159 2.97 27.61 14.23
C GLY A 159 3.90 26.43 14.57
N GLU A 160 3.42 25.18 14.51
CA GLU A 160 4.29 24.02 14.63
C GLU A 160 5.09 23.82 13.32
N ILE A 161 6.35 23.40 13.47
CA ILE A 161 7.26 23.14 12.37
C ILE A 161 7.48 21.62 12.30
N LEU A 162 7.51 21.06 11.09
CA LEU A 162 7.71 19.63 10.86
C LEU A 162 8.99 19.08 11.54
N SER A 163 10.06 19.88 11.61
CA SER A 163 11.30 19.50 12.28
C SER A 163 11.13 19.28 13.79
N THR A 164 10.27 20.06 14.44
CA THR A 164 9.96 19.88 15.87
C THR A 164 9.09 18.65 16.10
N ILE A 165 8.09 18.43 15.24
CA ILE A 165 7.21 17.26 15.30
C ILE A 165 8.03 15.98 15.05
N GLY A 166 8.90 15.96 14.04
CA GLY A 166 9.77 14.81 13.76
C GLY A 166 10.66 14.43 14.94
N LYS A 167 11.27 15.42 15.61
CA LYS A 167 12.06 15.20 16.83
C LYS A 167 11.22 14.62 17.98
N GLN A 168 10.00 15.10 18.17
CA GLN A 168 9.10 14.62 19.23
C GLN A 168 8.72 13.15 19.03
N TYR A 169 8.41 12.75 17.79
CA TYR A 169 7.93 11.41 17.45
C TYR A 169 9.01 10.47 16.93
N LYS A 170 10.27 10.92 16.84
CA LYS A 170 11.43 10.15 16.35
C LYS A 170 11.23 9.59 14.94
N VAL A 171 10.75 10.44 14.03
CA VAL A 171 10.53 10.14 12.60
C VAL A 171 11.37 11.03 11.69
#